data_AF-A0A8C7EBY5-F1
#
_entry.id   AF-A0A8C7EBY5-F1
#
_cell.length_a   1.000
_cell.length_b   1.000
_cell.length_c   1.000
_cell.angle_alpha   90.00
_cell.angle_beta   90.00
_cell.angle_gamma   90.00
#
_symmetry.space_group_name_H-M   'P 1'
#
loop_
_entity.id
_entity.type
_entity.pdbx_description
1 polymer ?
#
loop_
_entity_poly.entity_id
_entity_poly.type
_entity_poly.pdbx_seq_one_letter_code
_entity_poly.pdbx_strand_id
1 'polypeptide(L)'
;MSLFLRLLSENSQRKSAKSSNLCLYCRCLARKFFCLWAQKTFGQVLPSKIRCYCDQKILQKTSGEWKEEWWIACREKKLIFRADCHYRFVKYNLLFSIYRISCMALKCCNLLCTANKQKLLWTWQRWLIYVDVRRTKHRMQAVALAFRERSCLRYVVSWAAWRRRHYQNCAGRKMKVLALQHWAQSLQFRAWLQWRALYLYSQNEKQEEARAATHHRHWQLKTSVEAWLRYLNLQRVKRRQKGK
;
A
#
# COMPACT_ATOMS: atom_id res chain seq x y z
N MET A 1 140.77 54.07 -16.33
CA MET A 1 140.89 52.80 -17.08
C MET A 1 141.19 51.66 -16.10
N SER A 2 140.16 50.98 -15.60
CA SER A 2 139.49 49.86 -16.28
C SER A 2 140.29 48.53 -16.25
N LEU A 3 141.61 48.55 -16.08
CA LEU A 3 142.40 47.31 -16.00
C LEU A 3 142.50 46.73 -14.58
N PHE A 4 142.57 47.57 -13.55
CA PHE A 4 142.73 47.11 -12.16
C PHE A 4 141.46 46.44 -11.58
N LEU A 5 140.27 46.94 -11.97
CA LEU A 5 139.00 46.34 -11.59
C LEU A 5 138.70 45.01 -12.33
N ARG A 6 139.31 44.79 -13.51
CA ARG A 6 139.15 43.53 -14.27
C ARG A 6 139.94 42.38 -13.67
N LEU A 7 141.17 42.65 -13.19
CA LEU A 7 142.02 41.65 -12.54
C LEU A 7 141.49 41.17 -11.19
N LEU A 8 140.81 42.02 -10.41
CA LEU A 8 140.17 41.62 -9.16
C LEU A 8 138.90 40.78 -9.38
N SER A 9 138.17 41.02 -10.47
CA SER A 9 136.97 40.24 -10.84
C SER A 9 137.32 38.81 -11.30
N GLU A 10 138.35 38.66 -12.14
CA GLU A 10 138.80 37.33 -12.62
C GLU A 10 139.40 36.45 -11.50
N ASN A 11 140.07 37.05 -10.52
CA ASN A 11 140.62 36.31 -9.38
C ASN A 11 139.54 35.84 -8.38
N SER A 12 138.42 36.57 -8.28
CA SER A 12 137.27 36.16 -7.45
C SER A 12 136.51 34.98 -8.09
N GLN A 13 136.33 34.99 -9.42
CA GLN A 13 135.66 33.91 -10.15
C GLN A 13 136.45 32.58 -10.14
N ARG A 14 137.80 32.61 -10.23
CA ARG A 14 138.61 31.37 -10.14
C ARG A 14 138.57 30.70 -8.76
N LYS A 15 138.47 31.49 -7.68
CA LYS A 15 138.36 30.94 -6.32
C LYS A 15 136.99 30.29 -6.07
N SER A 16 135.91 30.88 -6.60
CA SER A 16 134.56 30.29 -6.54
C SER A 16 134.45 28.98 -7.34
N ALA A 17 135.04 28.92 -8.54
CA ALA A 17 135.04 27.71 -9.36
C ALA A 17 135.78 26.52 -8.71
N LYS A 18 136.92 26.75 -8.05
CA LYS A 18 137.64 25.69 -7.31
C LYS A 18 136.88 25.18 -6.08
N SER A 19 136.18 26.05 -5.35
CA SER A 19 135.33 25.68 -4.21
C SER A 19 134.15 24.81 -4.64
N SER A 20 133.49 25.17 -5.75
CA SER A 20 132.35 24.41 -6.28
C SER A 20 132.74 23.00 -6.74
N ASN A 21 133.91 22.83 -7.39
CA ASN A 21 134.42 21.54 -7.83
C ASN A 21 134.82 20.62 -6.66
N LEU A 22 135.40 21.17 -5.60
CA LEU A 22 135.73 20.40 -4.39
C LEU A 22 134.46 19.93 -3.66
N CYS A 23 133.43 20.78 -3.60
CA CYS A 23 132.14 20.44 -3.00
C CYS A 23 131.41 19.34 -3.78
N LEU A 24 131.51 19.35 -5.12
CA LEU A 24 130.98 18.29 -5.98
C LEU A 24 131.74 16.97 -5.80
N TYR A 25 133.08 17.01 -5.71
CA TYR A 25 133.91 15.83 -5.48
C TYR A 25 133.59 15.13 -4.15
N CYS A 26 133.48 15.89 -3.05
CA CYS A 26 133.08 15.35 -1.75
C CYS A 26 131.67 14.73 -1.79
N ARG A 27 130.72 15.35 -2.51
CA ARG A 27 129.36 14.79 -2.69
C ARG A 27 129.38 13.47 -3.46
N CYS A 28 130.20 13.36 -4.51
CA CYS A 28 130.35 12.14 -5.30
C CYS A 28 130.99 11.01 -4.50
N LEU A 29 132.06 11.28 -3.74
CA LEU A 29 132.70 10.31 -2.86
C LEU A 29 131.77 9.85 -1.73
N ALA A 30 131.07 10.78 -1.07
CA ALA A 30 130.10 10.43 -0.04
C ALA A 30 128.98 9.53 -0.59
N ARG A 31 128.47 9.82 -1.79
CA ARG A 31 127.50 8.93 -2.47
C ARG A 31 128.08 7.56 -2.79
N LYS A 32 129.31 7.49 -3.28
CA LYS A 32 129.98 6.20 -3.60
C LYS A 32 130.13 5.32 -2.37
N PHE A 33 130.65 5.88 -1.28
CA PHE A 33 130.80 5.15 -0.01
C PHE A 33 129.46 4.82 0.64
N PHE A 34 128.45 5.71 0.53
CA PHE A 34 127.10 5.43 0.99
C PHE A 34 126.46 4.26 0.23
N CYS A 35 126.59 4.21 -1.10
CA CYS A 35 126.09 3.11 -1.91
C CYS A 35 126.76 1.77 -1.55
N LEU A 36 128.08 1.77 -1.35
CA LEU A 36 128.82 0.57 -0.92
C LEU A 36 128.42 0.11 0.49
N TRP A 37 128.29 1.05 1.44
CA TRP A 37 127.84 0.75 2.79
C TRP A 37 126.42 0.18 2.78
N ALA A 38 125.48 0.81 2.06
CA ALA A 38 124.09 0.35 1.95
C ALA A 38 123.98 -1.05 1.32
N GLN A 39 124.82 -1.38 0.33
CA GLN A 39 124.87 -2.73 -0.25
C GLN A 39 125.41 -3.77 0.72
N LYS A 40 126.41 -3.42 1.55
CA LYS A 40 127.00 -4.33 2.55
C LYS A 40 126.06 -4.57 3.74
N THR A 41 125.28 -3.57 4.16
CA THR A 41 124.37 -3.69 5.32
C THR A 41 122.99 -4.25 4.98
N PHE A 42 122.41 -3.90 3.83
CA PHE A 42 121.04 -4.30 3.46
C PHE A 42 120.98 -5.35 2.34
N GLY A 43 122.13 -5.84 1.86
CA GLY A 43 122.21 -6.80 0.77
C GLY A 43 121.77 -6.21 -0.58
N GLN A 44 121.20 -7.05 -1.46
CA GLN A 44 120.75 -6.64 -2.81
C GLN A 44 119.46 -5.80 -2.81
N VAL A 45 118.69 -5.78 -1.72
CA VAL A 45 117.38 -5.14 -1.68
C VAL A 45 117.39 -3.94 -0.75
N LEU A 46 117.27 -2.75 -1.34
CA LEU A 46 117.25 -1.49 -0.60
C LEU A 46 115.97 -1.38 0.26
N PRO A 47 116.03 -0.85 1.49
CA PRO A 47 114.86 -0.70 2.36
C PRO A 47 113.68 0.07 1.73
N SER A 48 113.95 0.98 0.79
CA SER A 48 112.91 1.69 0.02
C SER A 48 112.06 0.76 -0.84
N LYS A 49 112.66 -0.30 -1.39
CA LYS A 49 111.96 -1.29 -2.22
C LYS A 49 111.09 -2.21 -1.38
N ILE A 50 111.53 -2.55 -0.16
CA ILE A 50 110.73 -3.32 0.81
C ILE A 50 109.52 -2.50 1.27
N ARG A 51 109.72 -1.22 1.65
CA ARG A 51 108.60 -0.33 2.01
C ARG A 51 107.61 -0.20 0.86
N CYS A 52 108.08 0.06 -0.35
CA CYS A 52 107.23 0.15 -1.53
C CYS A 52 106.40 -1.13 -1.76
N TYR A 53 107.00 -2.31 -1.61
CA TYR A 53 106.29 -3.58 -1.72
C TYR A 53 105.26 -3.78 -0.59
N CYS A 54 105.62 -3.48 0.66
CA CYS A 54 104.70 -3.55 1.80
C CYS A 54 103.54 -2.57 1.64
N ASP A 55 103.82 -1.32 1.26
CA ASP A 55 102.82 -0.29 1.00
C ASP A 55 101.88 -0.72 -0.13
N GLN A 56 102.43 -1.25 -1.22
CA GLN A 56 101.64 -1.78 -2.33
C GLN A 56 100.73 -2.93 -1.88
N LYS A 57 101.22 -3.85 -1.05
CA LYS A 57 100.43 -4.98 -0.54
C LYS A 57 99.34 -4.53 0.42
N ILE A 58 99.62 -3.55 1.28
CA ILE A 58 98.63 -2.94 2.17
C ILE A 58 97.56 -2.25 1.34
N LEU A 59 97.94 -1.43 0.35
CA LEU A 59 97.01 -0.75 -0.55
C LEU A 59 96.13 -1.74 -1.34
N GLN A 60 96.68 -2.85 -1.82
CA GLN A 60 95.90 -3.88 -2.50
C GLN A 60 94.87 -4.53 -1.56
N LYS A 61 95.27 -4.84 -0.32
CA LYS A 61 94.36 -5.41 0.67
C LYS A 61 93.25 -4.43 1.05
N THR A 62 93.62 -3.21 1.44
CA THR A 62 92.66 -2.19 1.88
C THR A 62 91.76 -1.71 0.74
N SER A 63 92.26 -1.62 -0.50
CA SER A 63 91.41 -1.31 -1.66
C SER A 63 90.44 -2.44 -2.01
N GLY A 64 90.83 -3.70 -1.82
CA GLY A 64 89.95 -4.84 -1.99
C GLY A 64 88.82 -4.85 -0.96
N GLU A 65 89.16 -4.73 0.32
CA GLU A 65 88.19 -4.65 1.43
C GLU A 65 87.28 -3.42 1.28
N TRP A 66 87.84 -2.25 0.99
CA TRP A 66 87.07 -1.02 0.76
C TRP A 66 86.11 -1.16 -0.43
N LYS A 67 86.53 -1.82 -1.52
CA LYS A 67 85.67 -2.05 -2.68
C LYS A 67 84.48 -2.96 -2.34
N GLU A 68 84.70 -4.00 -1.53
CA GLU A 68 83.63 -4.90 -1.09
C GLU A 68 82.66 -4.19 -0.14
N GLU A 69 83.15 -3.45 0.86
CA GLU A 69 82.32 -2.66 1.76
C GLU A 69 81.50 -1.60 1.00
N TRP A 70 82.14 -0.90 0.06
CA TRP A 70 81.45 0.07 -0.80
C TRP A 70 80.35 -0.61 -1.63
N TRP A 71 80.64 -1.79 -2.20
CA TRP A 71 79.68 -2.55 -2.98
C TRP A 71 78.49 -3.03 -2.14
N ILE A 72 78.74 -3.55 -0.93
CA ILE A 72 77.72 -3.96 0.03
C ILE A 72 76.86 -2.75 0.42
N ALA A 73 77.46 -1.63 0.80
CA ALA A 73 76.73 -0.41 1.18
C ALA A 73 75.85 0.12 0.04
N CYS A 74 76.35 0.12 -1.20
CA CYS A 74 75.56 0.49 -2.37
C CYS A 74 74.40 -0.49 -2.63
N ARG A 75 74.64 -1.79 -2.49
CA ARG A 75 73.61 -2.83 -2.65
C ARG A 75 72.53 -2.73 -1.58
N GLU A 76 72.90 -2.57 -0.32
CA GLU A 76 71.99 -2.40 0.81
C GLU A 76 71.11 -1.16 0.63
N LYS A 77 71.70 0.00 0.29
CA LYS A 77 70.93 1.23 0.01
C LYS A 77 69.90 1.01 -1.10
N LYS A 78 70.26 0.31 -2.17
CA LYS A 78 69.34 -0.02 -3.27
C LYS A 78 68.21 -0.94 -2.82
N LEU A 79 68.50 -1.93 -1.97
CA LEU A 79 67.50 -2.84 -1.42
C LEU A 79 66.54 -2.12 -0.46
N ILE A 80 67.06 -1.25 0.42
CA ILE A 80 66.26 -0.43 1.33
C ILE A 80 65.31 0.47 0.54
N PHE A 81 65.80 1.14 -0.51
CA PHE A 81 64.95 1.97 -1.36
C PHE A 81 63.82 1.16 -2.01
N ARG A 82 64.15 -0.02 -2.57
CA ARG A 82 63.13 -0.92 -3.13
C ARG A 82 62.12 -1.36 -2.08
N ALA A 83 62.57 -1.71 -0.88
CA ALA A 83 61.70 -2.11 0.22
C ALA A 83 60.76 -0.98 0.63
N ASP A 84 61.25 0.27 0.75
CA ASP A 84 60.41 1.43 1.06
C ASP A 84 59.38 1.70 -0.04
N CYS A 85 59.79 1.64 -1.32
CA CYS A 85 58.87 1.77 -2.45
C CYS A 85 57.78 0.68 -2.44
N HIS A 86 58.16 -0.58 -2.23
CA HIS A 86 57.21 -1.68 -2.13
C HIS A 86 56.27 -1.53 -0.94
N TYR A 87 56.79 -1.15 0.24
CA TYR A 87 55.99 -0.91 1.43
C TYR A 87 54.94 0.19 1.21
N ARG A 88 55.35 1.33 0.65
CA ARG A 88 54.43 2.43 0.31
C ARG A 88 53.38 1.98 -0.70
N PHE A 89 53.78 1.27 -1.75
CA PHE A 89 52.86 0.76 -2.76
C PHE A 89 51.82 -0.19 -2.17
N VAL A 90 52.24 -1.16 -1.36
CA VAL A 90 51.33 -2.09 -0.67
C VAL A 90 50.36 -1.33 0.25
N LYS A 91 50.86 -0.35 1.00
CA LYS A 91 50.03 0.49 1.88
C LYS A 91 48.98 1.29 1.09
N TYR A 92 49.38 1.93 -0.01
CA TYR A 92 48.45 2.68 -0.86
C TYR A 92 47.44 1.76 -1.55
N ASN A 93 47.85 0.59 -2.03
CA ASN A 93 46.92 -0.37 -2.61
C ASN A 93 45.91 -0.90 -1.59
N LEU A 94 46.33 -1.12 -0.33
CA LEU A 94 45.41 -1.50 0.73
C LEU A 94 44.41 -0.39 1.04
N LEU A 95 44.87 0.86 1.16
CA LEU A 95 43.97 1.99 1.37
C LEU A 95 42.99 2.16 0.20
N PHE A 96 43.48 1.98 -1.04
CA PHE A 96 42.65 2.05 -2.23
C PHE A 96 41.63 0.91 -2.31
N SER A 97 42.02 -0.32 -1.93
CA SER A 97 41.10 -1.46 -1.91
C SER A 97 40.00 -1.28 -0.86
N ILE A 98 40.35 -0.81 0.34
CA ILE A 98 39.39 -0.47 1.40
C ILE A 98 38.44 0.64 0.93
N TYR A 99 38.96 1.71 0.34
CA TYR A 99 38.15 2.80 -0.22
C TYR A 99 37.19 2.30 -1.30
N ARG A 100 37.66 1.43 -2.21
CA ARG A 100 36.81 0.86 -3.25
C ARG A 100 35.67 0.03 -2.65
N ILE A 101 35.95 -0.79 -1.64
CA ILE A 101 34.94 -1.61 -0.95
C ILE A 101 33.90 -0.70 -0.27
N SER A 102 34.34 0.34 0.44
CA SER A 102 33.42 1.26 1.13
C SER A 102 32.54 2.05 0.14
N CYS A 103 33.10 2.50 -0.99
CA CYS A 103 32.31 3.14 -2.05
C CYS A 103 31.27 2.19 -2.66
N MET A 104 31.62 0.91 -2.88
CA MET A 104 30.66 -0.09 -3.38
C MET A 104 29.58 -0.39 -2.35
N ALA A 105 29.94 -0.51 -1.07
CA ALA A 105 28.98 -0.70 0.01
C ALA A 105 27.99 0.47 0.10
N LEU A 106 28.46 1.71 0.03
CA LEU A 106 27.60 2.90 0.03
C LEU A 106 26.63 2.91 -1.16
N LYS A 107 27.10 2.58 -2.36
CA LYS A 107 26.24 2.47 -3.55
C LYS A 107 25.17 1.39 -3.37
N CYS A 108 25.54 0.21 -2.88
CA CYS A 108 24.60 -0.87 -2.59
C CYS A 108 23.57 -0.46 -1.54
N CYS A 109 23.99 0.18 -0.45
CA CYS A 109 23.07 0.73 0.57
C CYS A 109 22.10 1.74 -0.03
N ASN A 110 22.58 2.68 -0.87
CA ASN A 110 21.72 3.67 -1.51
C ASN A 110 20.70 3.03 -2.47
N LEU A 111 21.13 2.03 -3.25
CA LEU A 111 20.24 1.26 -4.13
C LEU A 111 19.19 0.48 -3.31
N LEU A 112 19.59 -0.16 -2.20
CA LEU A 112 18.66 -0.85 -1.32
C LEU A 112 17.66 0.12 -0.67
N CYS A 113 18.13 1.28 -0.20
CA CYS A 113 17.29 2.32 0.39
C CYS A 113 16.28 2.88 -0.63
N THR A 114 16.70 3.14 -1.87
CA THR A 114 15.80 3.60 -2.93
C THR A 114 14.78 2.53 -3.32
N ALA A 115 15.20 1.27 -3.45
CA ALA A 115 14.30 0.14 -3.70
C ALA A 115 13.27 -0.05 -2.56
N ASN A 116 13.70 0.07 -1.30
CA ASN A 116 12.80 -0.02 -0.14
C ASN A 116 11.80 1.13 -0.10
N LYS A 117 12.23 2.37 -0.41
CA LYS A 117 11.32 3.53 -0.56
C LYS A 117 10.28 3.28 -1.65
N GLN A 118 10.68 2.76 -2.80
CA GLN A 118 9.74 2.41 -3.87
C GLN A 118 8.74 1.34 -3.41
N LYS A 119 9.21 0.25 -2.79
CA LYS A 119 8.32 -0.79 -2.25
C LYS A 119 7.29 -0.21 -1.27
N LEU A 120 7.71 0.67 -0.36
CA LEU A 120 6.81 1.34 0.58
C LEU A 120 5.75 2.21 -0.13
N LEU A 121 6.14 2.94 -1.18
CA LEU A 121 5.19 3.72 -1.98
C LEU A 121 4.19 2.81 -2.71
N TRP A 122 4.65 1.70 -3.29
CA TRP A 122 3.80 0.72 -3.96
C TRP A 122 2.82 0.06 -3.00
N THR A 123 3.26 -0.34 -1.80
CA THR A 123 2.37 -0.92 -0.79
C THR A 123 1.37 0.11 -0.27
N TRP A 124 1.79 1.37 -0.08
CA TRP A 124 0.90 2.46 0.31
C TRP A 124 -0.16 2.75 -0.76
N GLN A 125 0.22 2.82 -2.04
CA GLN A 125 -0.74 2.99 -3.14
C GLN A 125 -1.75 1.84 -3.20
N ARG A 126 -1.30 0.59 -3.07
CA ARG A 126 -2.19 -0.58 -3.01
C ARG A 126 -3.13 -0.53 -1.80
N TRP A 127 -2.64 -0.10 -0.65
CA TRP A 127 -3.48 0.15 0.53
C TRP A 127 -4.56 1.18 0.24
N LEU A 128 -4.20 2.33 -0.37
CA LEU A 128 -5.17 3.39 -0.68
C LEU A 128 -6.28 2.88 -1.61
N ILE A 129 -5.92 2.12 -2.65
CA ILE A 129 -6.88 1.47 -3.56
C ILE A 129 -7.78 0.51 -2.77
N TYR A 130 -7.21 -0.33 -1.90
CA TYR A 130 -7.97 -1.25 -1.06
C TYR A 130 -8.98 -0.52 -0.16
N VAL A 131 -8.54 0.56 0.50
CA VAL A 131 -9.42 1.38 1.36
C VAL A 131 -10.54 2.01 0.54
N ASP A 132 -10.25 2.54 -0.64
CA ASP A 132 -11.25 3.17 -1.49
C ASP A 132 -12.29 2.17 -2.02
N VAL A 133 -11.84 0.99 -2.48
CA VAL A 133 -12.74 -0.11 -2.87
C VAL A 133 -13.60 -0.54 -1.68
N ARG A 134 -13.02 -0.66 -0.49
CA ARG A 134 -13.77 -1.04 0.73
C ARG A 134 -14.80 0.00 1.13
N ARG A 135 -14.45 1.29 1.05
CA ARG A 135 -15.38 2.40 1.31
C ARG A 135 -16.53 2.40 0.30
N THR A 136 -16.22 2.21 -0.98
CA THR A 136 -17.21 2.13 -2.05
C THR A 136 -18.15 0.95 -1.84
N LYS A 137 -17.62 -0.23 -1.51
CA LYS A 137 -18.41 -1.41 -1.17
C LYS A 137 -19.36 -1.16 0.00
N HIS A 138 -18.87 -0.55 1.08
CA HIS A 138 -19.73 -0.20 2.23
C HIS A 138 -20.82 0.80 1.86
N ARG A 139 -20.51 1.83 1.06
CA ARG A 139 -21.51 2.80 0.55
C ARG A 139 -22.57 2.10 -0.30
N MET A 140 -22.17 1.25 -1.23
CA MET A 140 -23.10 0.48 -2.07
C MET A 140 -23.99 -0.44 -1.25
N GLN A 141 -23.43 -1.12 -0.23
CA GLN A 141 -24.21 -1.95 0.69
C GLN A 141 -25.23 -1.13 1.47
N ALA A 142 -24.84 0.04 1.98
CA ALA A 142 -25.77 0.93 2.68
C ALA A 142 -26.93 1.39 1.77
N VAL A 143 -26.63 1.75 0.51
CA VAL A 143 -27.65 2.12 -0.48
C VAL A 143 -28.57 0.95 -0.79
N ALA A 144 -28.03 -0.26 -0.98
CA ALA A 144 -28.82 -1.45 -1.25
C ALA A 144 -29.76 -1.82 -0.08
N LEU A 145 -29.27 -1.68 1.16
CA LEU A 145 -30.08 -1.89 2.37
C LEU A 145 -31.20 -0.86 2.48
N ALA A 146 -30.90 0.44 2.31
CA ALA A 146 -31.89 1.50 2.33
C ALA A 146 -32.96 1.31 1.22
N PHE A 147 -32.55 0.87 0.03
CA PHE A 147 -33.48 0.53 -1.05
C PHE A 147 -34.38 -0.64 -0.67
N ARG A 148 -33.82 -1.72 -0.09
CA ARG A 148 -34.58 -2.87 0.39
C ARG A 148 -35.58 -2.47 1.45
N GLU A 149 -35.17 -1.71 2.47
CA GLU A 149 -36.05 -1.23 3.53
C GLU A 149 -37.20 -0.39 2.97
N ARG A 150 -36.90 0.58 2.11
CA ARG A 150 -37.92 1.44 1.49
C ARG A 150 -38.89 0.65 0.61
N SER A 151 -38.41 -0.39 -0.06
CA SER A 151 -39.23 -1.26 -0.91
C SER A 151 -40.08 -2.21 -0.08
N CYS A 152 -39.53 -2.82 0.98
CA CYS A 152 -40.26 -3.63 1.95
C CYS A 152 -41.36 -2.81 2.62
N LEU A 153 -41.07 -1.59 3.09
CA LEU A 153 -42.07 -0.70 3.69
C LEU A 153 -43.18 -0.36 2.70
N ARG A 154 -42.84 0.01 1.46
CA ARG A 154 -43.85 0.28 0.42
C ARG A 154 -44.71 -0.95 0.12
N TYR A 155 -44.11 -2.12 -0.06
CA TYR A 155 -44.83 -3.36 -0.32
C TYR A 155 -45.75 -3.73 0.85
N VAL A 156 -45.27 -3.64 2.09
CA VAL A 156 -46.05 -3.95 3.30
C VAL A 156 -47.23 -2.99 3.44
N VAL A 157 -47.03 -1.69 3.22
CA VAL A 157 -48.11 -0.68 3.27
C VAL A 157 -49.14 -0.93 2.17
N SER A 158 -48.70 -1.16 0.93
CA SER A 158 -49.59 -1.47 -0.20
C SER A 158 -50.38 -2.77 0.02
N TRP A 159 -49.73 -3.81 0.54
CA TRP A 159 -50.37 -5.09 0.84
C TRP A 159 -51.38 -4.98 1.99
N ALA A 160 -51.06 -4.22 3.03
CA ALA A 160 -51.99 -3.95 4.12
C ALA A 160 -53.22 -3.16 3.65
N ALA A 161 -53.02 -2.15 2.80
CA ALA A 161 -54.11 -1.39 2.20
C ALA A 161 -55.00 -2.27 1.30
N TRP A 162 -54.40 -3.11 0.45
CA TRP A 162 -55.12 -4.06 -0.38
C TRP A 162 -55.94 -5.05 0.46
N ARG A 163 -55.34 -5.66 1.49
CA ARG A 163 -56.06 -6.58 2.39
C ARG A 163 -57.23 -5.89 3.08
N ARG A 164 -57.04 -4.68 3.60
CA ARG A 164 -58.11 -3.91 4.24
C ARG A 164 -59.26 -3.67 3.26
N ARG A 165 -58.97 -3.25 2.02
CA ARG A 165 -59.98 -3.03 0.99
C ARG A 165 -60.71 -4.31 0.61
N HIS A 166 -59.98 -5.43 0.50
CA HIS A 166 -60.56 -6.73 0.22
C HIS A 166 -61.57 -7.13 1.31
N TYR A 167 -61.20 -7.05 2.59
CA TYR A 167 -62.12 -7.38 3.68
C TYR A 167 -63.33 -6.45 3.74
N GLN A 168 -63.15 -5.15 3.51
CA GLN A 168 -64.26 -4.19 3.43
C GLN A 168 -65.23 -4.54 2.29
N ASN A 169 -64.70 -4.86 1.10
CA ASN A 169 -65.53 -5.25 -0.03
C ASN A 169 -66.28 -6.57 0.25
N CYS A 170 -65.63 -7.55 0.88
CA CYS A 170 -66.28 -8.81 1.29
C CYS A 170 -67.38 -8.58 2.32
N ALA A 171 -67.13 -7.75 3.34
CA ALA A 171 -68.14 -7.37 4.34
C ALA A 171 -69.31 -6.63 3.68
N GLY A 172 -69.03 -5.67 2.79
CA GLY A 172 -70.05 -4.94 2.04
C GLY A 172 -70.92 -5.85 1.15
N ARG A 173 -70.31 -6.85 0.48
CA ARG A 173 -71.06 -7.85 -0.29
C ARG A 173 -71.97 -8.69 0.60
N LYS A 174 -71.47 -9.19 1.74
CA LYS A 174 -72.28 -9.95 2.70
C LYS A 174 -73.45 -9.12 3.21
N MET A 175 -73.20 -7.86 3.59
CA MET A 175 -74.23 -6.94 4.07
C MET A 175 -75.28 -6.66 2.98
N LYS A 176 -74.87 -6.48 1.72
CA LYS A 176 -75.79 -6.29 0.60
C LYS A 176 -76.70 -7.50 0.37
N VAL A 177 -76.16 -8.72 0.48
CA VAL A 177 -76.96 -9.95 0.38
C VAL A 177 -77.98 -10.02 1.51
N LEU A 178 -77.56 -9.76 2.76
CA LEU A 178 -78.47 -9.74 3.91
C LEU A 178 -79.56 -8.66 3.75
N ALA A 179 -79.20 -7.47 3.29
CA ALA A 179 -80.16 -6.40 3.04
C ALA A 179 -81.18 -6.80 1.96
N LEU A 180 -80.74 -7.47 0.89
CA LEU A 180 -81.64 -7.98 -0.15
C LEU A 180 -82.57 -9.08 0.38
N GLN A 181 -82.06 -9.99 1.22
CA GLN A 181 -82.88 -11.01 1.87
C GLN A 181 -83.94 -10.40 2.77
N HIS A 182 -83.56 -9.45 3.64
CA HIS A 182 -84.50 -8.73 4.50
C HIS A 182 -85.53 -7.93 3.68
N TRP A 183 -85.11 -7.31 2.59
CA TRP A 183 -86.02 -6.61 1.69
C TRP A 183 -87.03 -7.55 1.05
N ALA A 184 -86.58 -8.70 0.53
CA ALA A 184 -87.45 -9.70 -0.07
C ALA A 184 -88.46 -10.28 0.95
N GLN A 185 -88.00 -10.60 2.16
CA GLN A 185 -88.88 -11.06 3.25
C GLN A 185 -89.91 -10.01 3.63
N SER A 186 -89.50 -8.74 3.74
CA SER A 186 -90.40 -7.63 4.06
C SER A 186 -91.46 -7.45 2.97
N LEU A 187 -91.07 -7.58 1.70
CA LEU A 187 -91.98 -7.48 0.56
C LEU A 187 -93.00 -8.63 0.57
N GLN A 188 -92.55 -9.87 0.77
CA GLN A 188 -93.43 -11.04 0.90
C GLN A 188 -94.42 -10.87 2.05
N PHE A 189 -93.97 -10.39 3.21
CA PHE A 189 -94.82 -10.19 4.37
C PHE A 189 -95.88 -9.11 4.13
N ARG A 190 -95.50 -7.98 3.49
CA ARG A 190 -96.44 -6.93 3.09
C ARG A 190 -97.50 -7.44 2.12
N ALA A 191 -97.10 -8.20 1.09
CA ALA A 191 -98.01 -8.81 0.13
C ALA A 191 -98.98 -9.80 0.81
N TRP A 192 -98.48 -10.62 1.74
CA TRP A 192 -99.30 -11.55 2.52
C TRP A 192 -100.33 -10.83 3.39
N LEU A 193 -99.94 -9.76 4.09
CA LEU A 193 -100.85 -8.97 4.90
C LEU A 193 -101.94 -8.31 4.05
N GLN A 194 -101.59 -7.77 2.88
CA GLN A 194 -102.55 -7.22 1.93
C GLN A 194 -103.53 -8.27 1.44
N TRP A 195 -103.03 -9.44 1.01
CA TRP A 195 -103.89 -10.55 0.59
C TRP A 195 -104.83 -11.00 1.71
N ARG A 196 -104.33 -11.15 2.94
CA ARG A 196 -105.14 -11.53 4.10
C ARG A 196 -106.23 -10.51 4.40
N ALA A 197 -105.93 -9.22 4.31
CA ALA A 197 -106.93 -8.17 4.49
C ALA A 197 -108.03 -8.26 3.43
N LEU A 198 -107.68 -8.43 2.15
CA LEU A 198 -108.63 -8.60 1.06
C LEU A 198 -109.47 -9.88 1.21
N TYR A 199 -108.84 -10.98 1.64
CA TYR A 199 -109.52 -12.24 1.90
C TYR A 199 -110.57 -12.09 3.02
N LEU A 200 -110.20 -11.47 4.15
CA LEU A 200 -111.12 -11.22 5.26
C LEU A 200 -112.26 -10.28 4.85
N TYR A 201 -111.95 -9.24 4.08
CA TYR A 201 -112.96 -8.33 3.54
C TYR A 201 -113.98 -9.08 2.66
N SER A 202 -113.50 -9.89 1.71
CA SER A 202 -114.37 -10.70 0.84
C SER A 202 -115.20 -11.73 1.62
N GLN A 203 -114.65 -12.34 2.67
CA GLN A 203 -115.39 -13.26 3.53
C GLN A 203 -116.49 -12.53 4.31
N ASN A 204 -116.20 -11.33 4.83
CA ASN A 204 -117.17 -10.52 5.53
C ASN A 204 -118.31 -10.07 4.59
N GLU A 205 -117.99 -9.63 3.36
CA GLU A 205 -119.02 -9.32 2.36
C GLU A 205 -119.92 -10.53 2.07
N LYS A 206 -119.34 -11.72 1.85
CA LYS A 206 -120.15 -12.94 1.66
C LYS A 206 -121.06 -13.24 2.85
N GLN A 207 -120.58 -13.00 4.07
CA GLN A 207 -121.38 -13.20 5.28
C GLN A 207 -122.50 -12.16 5.39
N GLU A 208 -122.23 -10.89 5.09
CA GLU A 208 -123.25 -9.83 5.04
C GLU A 208 -124.27 -10.07 3.93
N GLU A 209 -123.85 -10.52 2.74
CA GLU A 209 -124.74 -10.95 1.66
C GLU A 209 -125.65 -12.11 2.10
N ALA A 210 -125.10 -13.12 2.78
CA ALA A 210 -125.88 -14.24 3.31
C ALA A 210 -126.88 -13.79 4.39
N ARG A 211 -126.49 -12.87 5.27
CA ARG A 211 -127.38 -12.24 6.26
C ARG A 211 -128.48 -11.43 5.57
N ALA A 212 -128.15 -10.63 4.57
CA ALA A 212 -129.12 -9.87 3.78
C ALA A 212 -130.11 -10.80 3.04
N ALA A 213 -129.63 -11.90 2.45
CA ALA A 213 -130.46 -12.88 1.75
C ALA A 213 -131.42 -13.62 2.70
N THR A 214 -130.93 -14.06 3.87
CA THR A 214 -131.77 -14.70 4.90
C THR A 214 -132.79 -13.73 5.47
N HIS A 215 -132.40 -12.49 5.76
CA HIS A 215 -133.31 -11.42 6.18
C HIS A 215 -134.37 -11.13 5.12
N HIS A 216 -133.99 -11.02 3.84
CA HIS A 216 -134.92 -10.81 2.73
C HIS A 216 -135.93 -11.96 2.62
N ARG A 217 -135.46 -13.21 2.68
CA ARG A 217 -136.34 -14.40 2.68
C ARG A 217 -137.30 -14.40 3.86
N HIS A 218 -136.83 -14.08 5.06
CA HIS A 218 -137.67 -14.00 6.25
C HIS A 218 -138.73 -12.90 6.10
N TRP A 219 -138.34 -11.73 5.59
CA TRP A 219 -139.24 -10.62 5.34
C TRP A 219 -140.31 -10.98 4.30
N GLN A 220 -139.93 -11.59 3.17
CA GLN A 220 -140.88 -12.11 2.17
C GLN A 220 -141.88 -13.10 2.77
N LEU A 221 -141.41 -14.05 3.58
CA LEU A 221 -142.29 -15.02 4.26
C LEU A 221 -143.26 -14.30 5.21
N LYS A 222 -142.78 -13.37 6.03
CA LYS A 222 -143.62 -12.57 6.93
C LYS A 222 -144.71 -11.81 6.15
N THR A 223 -144.34 -11.10 5.09
CA THR A 223 -145.30 -10.36 4.24
C THR A 223 -146.33 -11.30 3.60
N SER A 224 -145.92 -12.50 3.16
CA SER A 224 -146.84 -13.48 2.58
C SER A 224 -147.85 -14.02 3.61
N VAL A 225 -147.40 -14.28 4.85
CA VAL A 225 -148.26 -14.71 5.96
C VAL A 225 -149.21 -13.59 6.37
N GLU A 226 -148.74 -12.35 6.46
CA GLU A 226 -149.57 -11.18 6.73
C GLU A 226 -150.64 -10.98 5.65
N ALA A 227 -150.28 -11.11 4.37
CA ALA A 227 -151.23 -11.06 3.25
C ALA A 227 -152.26 -12.20 3.32
N TRP A 228 -151.84 -13.42 3.67
CA TRP A 228 -152.73 -14.57 3.85
C TRP A 228 -153.69 -14.37 5.04
N LEU A 229 -153.21 -13.85 6.16
CA LEU A 229 -154.05 -13.49 7.32
C LEU A 229 -155.07 -12.41 6.95
N ARG A 230 -154.67 -11.38 6.19
CA ARG A 230 -155.59 -10.35 5.66
C ARG A 230 -156.65 -10.98 4.76
N TYR A 231 -156.26 -11.87 3.85
CA TYR A 231 -157.19 -12.62 2.99
C TYR A 231 -158.19 -13.47 3.81
N LEU A 232 -157.72 -14.20 4.83
CA LEU A 232 -158.58 -14.98 5.72
C LEU A 232 -159.56 -14.11 6.51
N ASN A 233 -159.13 -12.94 6.98
CA ASN A 233 -160.01 -12.01 7.68
C ASN A 233 -161.08 -11.45 6.74
N LEU A 234 -160.74 -11.11 5.49
CA LEU A 234 -161.71 -10.71 4.46
C LEU A 234 -162.70 -11.85 4.15
N GLN A 235 -162.22 -13.09 4.05
CA GLN A 235 -163.06 -14.29 3.89
C GLN A 235 -164.00 -14.48 5.10
N ARG A 236 -163.53 -14.30 6.34
CA ARG A 236 -164.36 -14.36 7.55
C ARG A 236 -165.42 -13.27 7.57
N VAL A 237 -165.09 -12.04 7.19
CA VAL A 237 -166.06 -10.92 7.07
C VAL A 237 -167.09 -11.21 5.98
N LYS A 238 -166.68 -11.72 4.81
CA LYS A 238 -167.60 -12.15 3.74
C LYS A 238 -168.55 -13.27 4.20
N ARG A 239 -168.08 -14.24 4.99
CA ARG A 239 -168.93 -15.30 5.57
C ARG A 239 -169.91 -14.74 6.62
N ARG A 240 -169.51 -13.75 7.41
CA ARG A 240 -170.40 -13.07 8.37
C ARG A 240 -171.46 -12.18 7.71
N GLN A 241 -171.20 -11.65 6.51
CA GLN A 241 -172.18 -10.87 5.74
C GLN A 241 -173.20 -11.74 4.96
N LYS A 242 -172.88 -13.02 4.68
CA LYS A 242 -173.79 -13.99 4.04
C LYS A 242 -174.68 -14.78 5.02
N GLY A 243 -174.61 -14.46 6.31
CA GLY A 243 -175.45 -15.03 7.37
C GLY A 243 -176.44 -14.02 7.98
N LYS A 244 -176.77 -12.97 7.25
CA LYS A 244 -177.92 -12.08 7.51
C LYS A 244 -178.99 -12.35 6.47
#